data_AF-A0A517YFT1-F1
#
_entry.id   AF-A0A517YFT1-F1
#
_cell.length_a   1.000
_cell.length_b   1.000
_cell.length_c   1.000
_cell.angle_alpha   90.00
_cell.angle_beta   90.00
_cell.angle_gamma   90.00
#
_symmetry.space_group_name_H-M   'P 1'
#
loop_
_entity.id
_entity.type
_entity.pdbx_description
1 polymer ?
#
loop_
_entity_poly.entity_id
_entity_poly.type
_entity_poly.pdbx_seq_one_letter_code
_entity_poly.pdbx_strand_id
1 'polypeptide(L)'
;MAKKSKSGSNKSMAIRQYKDANPTAAPREIAEALNKTGVEVSAQFVSTVLSNAKKKGGIVGKRGRKPGRPAAAAPASNIQQLIQAKKLVDQLGGVDAARAAVNALAQILG
;
A
#
# COMPACT_ATOMS: atom_id res chain seq x y z
N MET A 1 16.10 2.02 16.49
CA MET A 1 16.85 0.97 17.21
C MET A 1 16.52 -0.38 16.61
N ALA A 2 17.55 -1.18 16.31
CA ALA A 2 17.43 -2.51 15.74
C ALA A 2 17.41 -3.60 16.82
N LYS A 3 16.84 -4.75 16.43
CA LYS A 3 16.96 -6.12 16.99
C LYS A 3 16.31 -6.42 18.34
N LYS A 4 15.17 -7.10 18.24
CA LYS A 4 14.92 -8.33 19.01
C LYS A 4 14.18 -9.34 18.14
N SER A 5 14.90 -10.01 17.24
CA SER A 5 14.40 -11.28 16.70
C SER A 5 14.48 -12.30 17.83
N LYS A 6 13.49 -12.30 18.70
CA LYS A 6 13.30 -13.35 19.70
C LYS A 6 13.07 -14.60 18.88
N SER A 7 14.08 -15.47 18.84
CA SER A 7 14.08 -16.78 18.20
C SER A 7 12.76 -17.47 18.55
N GLY A 8 11.80 -17.38 17.63
CA GLY A 8 10.46 -17.91 17.80
C GLY A 8 10.57 -19.42 17.65
N SER A 9 10.79 -20.09 18.78
CA SER A 9 10.67 -21.52 19.06
C SER A 9 11.29 -22.48 18.04
N ASN A 10 12.08 -23.43 18.56
CA ASN A 10 12.82 -24.44 17.79
C ASN A 10 11.94 -25.24 16.79
N LYS A 11 10.61 -25.24 16.97
CA LYS A 11 9.61 -25.79 16.05
C LYS A 11 9.78 -25.28 14.62
N SER A 12 10.03 -23.97 14.44
CA SER A 12 10.20 -23.38 13.10
C SER A 12 11.48 -23.84 12.40
N MET A 13 12.52 -24.19 13.17
CA MET A 13 13.77 -24.73 12.63
C MET A 13 13.60 -26.18 12.22
N ALA A 14 12.93 -26.99 13.03
CA ALA A 14 12.61 -28.39 12.69
C ALA A 14 11.80 -28.50 11.38
N ILE A 15 10.82 -27.61 11.18
CA ILE A 15 10.04 -27.53 9.93
C ILE A 15 10.92 -27.24 8.72
N ARG A 16 11.88 -26.31 8.85
CA ARG A 16 12.79 -25.95 7.75
C ARG A 16 13.72 -27.12 7.44
N GLN A 17 14.37 -27.69 8.45
CA GLN A 17 15.26 -28.84 8.29
C GLN A 17 14.56 -30.03 7.64
N TYR A 18 13.33 -30.35 8.06
CA TYR A 18 12.56 -31.44 7.49
C TYR A 18 12.21 -31.19 6.02
N LYS A 19 11.89 -29.93 5.66
CA LYS A 19 11.63 -29.54 4.27
C LYS A 19 12.90 -29.50 3.42
N ASP A 20 14.03 -29.11 3.99
CA ASP A 20 15.33 -29.10 3.31
C ASP A 20 15.78 -30.54 3.00
N ALA A 21 15.54 -31.47 3.93
CA ALA A 21 15.76 -32.90 3.72
C ALA A 21 14.72 -33.55 2.78
N ASN A 22 13.49 -33.01 2.72
CA ASN A 22 12.39 -33.51 1.89
C ASN A 22 11.76 -32.39 1.04
N PRO A 23 12.42 -31.95 -0.05
CA PRO A 23 11.99 -30.79 -0.84
C PRO A 23 10.59 -30.92 -1.44
N THR A 24 10.11 -32.14 -1.67
CA THR A 24 8.81 -32.45 -2.26
C THR A 24 7.68 -32.63 -1.24
N ALA A 25 7.99 -32.79 0.05
CA ALA A 25 6.98 -33.10 1.08
C ALA A 25 5.91 -32.02 1.19
N ALA A 26 4.64 -32.43 1.27
CA ALA A 26 3.52 -31.52 1.43
C ALA A 26 3.50 -30.95 2.86
N PRO A 27 3.04 -29.69 3.08
CA PRO A 27 2.96 -29.11 4.42
C PRO A 27 2.17 -29.95 5.45
N ARG A 28 1.22 -30.78 4.98
CA ARG A 28 0.46 -31.72 5.81
C ARG A 28 1.32 -32.89 6.30
N GLU A 29 2.06 -33.52 5.40
CA GLU A 29 2.97 -34.63 5.72
C GLU A 29 4.04 -34.20 6.72
N ILE A 30 4.57 -32.99 6.55
CA ILE A 30 5.56 -32.40 7.48
C ILE A 30 4.94 -32.17 8.85
N ALA A 31 3.70 -31.68 8.93
CA ALA A 31 3.02 -31.51 10.20
C ALA A 31 2.80 -32.86 10.90
N GLU A 32 2.35 -33.88 10.17
CA GLU A 32 2.16 -35.22 10.73
C GLU A 32 3.47 -35.86 11.21
N ALA A 33 4.54 -35.77 10.41
CA ALA A 33 5.86 -36.28 10.78
C ALA A 33 6.39 -35.56 12.03
N LEU A 34 6.25 -34.24 12.11
CA LEU A 34 6.70 -33.46 13.27
C LEU A 34 5.84 -33.73 14.52
N ASN A 35 4.52 -33.90 14.36
CA ASN A 35 3.63 -34.27 15.45
C ASN A 35 3.99 -35.65 16.03
N LYS A 36 4.35 -36.63 15.18
CA LYS A 36 4.86 -37.94 15.61
C LYS A 36 6.16 -37.83 16.41
N THR A 37 7.01 -36.86 16.09
CA THR A 37 8.25 -36.58 16.85
C THR A 37 8.03 -35.74 18.12
N GLY A 38 6.76 -35.48 18.51
CA GLY A 38 6.42 -34.71 19.70
C GLY A 38 6.47 -33.19 19.51
N VAL A 39 6.73 -32.71 18.28
CA VAL A 39 6.68 -31.29 17.94
C VAL A 39 5.27 -30.98 17.47
N GLU A 40 4.42 -30.53 18.38
CA GLU A 40 3.05 -30.15 18.04
C GLU A 40 3.06 -28.90 17.14
N VAL A 41 2.72 -29.10 15.86
CA VAL A 41 2.57 -28.06 14.84
C VAL A 41 1.39 -28.35 13.92
N SER A 42 0.60 -27.32 13.65
CA SER A 42 -0.50 -27.39 12.68
C SER A 42 0.00 -27.24 11.24
N ALA A 43 -0.71 -27.83 10.28
CA ALA A 43 -0.40 -27.66 8.85
C ALA A 43 -0.40 -26.18 8.43
N GLN A 44 -1.25 -25.35 9.04
CA GLN A 44 -1.30 -23.91 8.82
C GLN A 44 -0.01 -23.21 9.28
N PHE A 45 0.53 -23.63 10.43
CA PHE A 45 1.80 -23.11 10.95
C PHE A 45 2.97 -23.50 10.05
N VAL A 46 3.03 -24.76 9.61
CA VAL A 46 4.05 -25.25 8.66
C VAL A 46 4.01 -24.42 7.36
N SER A 47 2.83 -24.22 6.76
CA SER A 47 2.67 -23.43 5.54
C SER A 47 3.18 -21.99 5.70
N THR A 48 2.87 -21.36 6.84
CA THR A 48 3.31 -20.00 7.16
C THR A 48 4.83 -19.92 7.34
N VAL A 49 5.43 -20.89 8.04
CA VAL A 49 6.88 -20.98 8.25
C VAL A 49 7.61 -21.17 6.93
N LEU A 50 7.15 -22.07 6.06
CA LEU A 50 7.73 -22.32 4.73
C LEU A 50 7.57 -21.10 3.81
N SER A 51 6.41 -20.46 3.82
CA SER A 51 6.16 -19.26 3.02
C SER A 51 7.05 -18.09 3.44
N ASN A 52 7.24 -17.89 4.75
CA ASN A 52 8.11 -16.83 5.25
C ASN A 52 9.61 -17.16 5.06
N ALA A 53 9.99 -18.45 5.05
CA ALA A 53 11.36 -18.85 4.72
C ALA A 53 11.72 -18.48 3.27
N LYS A 54 10.82 -18.71 2.31
CA LYS A 54 11.00 -18.30 0.90
C LYS A 54 11.13 -16.78 0.75
N LYS A 55 10.38 -16.00 1.54
CA LYS A 55 10.43 -14.53 1.52
C LYS A 55 11.76 -13.95 2.02
N LYS A 56 12.63 -14.74 2.68
CA LYS A 56 13.94 -14.27 3.16
C LYS A 56 14.98 -14.21 2.02
N GLY A 57 14.77 -14.96 0.93
CA GLY A 57 15.69 -15.03 -0.22
C GLY A 57 15.33 -14.12 -1.39
N GLY A 58 14.17 -13.46 -1.35
CA GLY A 58 13.77 -12.47 -2.35
C GLY A 58 13.33 -11.22 -1.64
N ILE A 59 13.77 -10.06 -2.11
CA ILE A 59 13.11 -8.79 -1.86
C ILE A 59 11.70 -8.96 -2.41
N VAL A 60 10.77 -9.49 -1.60
CA VAL A 60 9.36 -9.39 -1.88
C VAL A 60 9.07 -7.92 -1.67
N GLY A 61 9.31 -7.14 -2.73
CA GLY A 61 8.86 -5.77 -2.82
C GLY A 61 7.42 -5.81 -2.34
N LYS A 62 7.14 -5.13 -1.22
CA LYS A 62 5.77 -4.92 -0.77
C LYS A 62 5.00 -4.59 -2.03
N ARG A 63 4.05 -5.45 -2.41
CA ARG A 63 3.24 -5.27 -3.61
C ARG A 63 2.82 -3.82 -3.56
N GLY A 64 3.42 -3.01 -4.44
CA GLY A 64 3.37 -1.57 -4.31
C GLY A 64 1.91 -1.19 -4.14
N ARG A 65 1.61 -0.29 -3.20
CA ARG A 65 0.27 0.27 -3.10
C ARG A 65 -0.10 0.65 -4.53
N LYS A 66 -1.15 0.04 -5.10
CA LYS A 66 -1.58 0.33 -6.48
C LYS A 66 -1.51 1.85 -6.63
N PRO A 67 -0.88 2.39 -7.69
CA PRO A 67 -0.85 3.83 -7.89
C PRO A 67 -2.28 4.31 -7.69
N GLY A 68 -2.47 5.19 -6.68
CA GLY A 68 -3.77 5.75 -6.44
C GLY A 68 -4.28 6.30 -7.77
N ARG A 69 -5.57 6.11 -8.06
CA ARG A 69 -6.23 6.79 -9.17
C ARG A 69 -5.70 8.22 -9.20
N PRO A 70 -5.16 8.73 -10.32
CA PRO A 70 -4.69 10.10 -10.37
C PRO A 70 -5.81 10.94 -9.81
N ALA A 71 -5.50 11.73 -8.78
CA ALA A 71 -6.47 12.67 -8.25
C ALA A 71 -6.95 13.45 -9.47
N ALA A 72 -8.24 13.28 -9.81
CA ALA A 72 -8.85 14.10 -10.84
C ALA A 72 -8.42 15.51 -10.50
N ALA A 73 -7.70 16.16 -11.43
CA ALA A 73 -7.03 17.42 -11.19
C ALA A 73 -8.04 18.29 -10.43
N ALA A 74 -7.82 18.43 -9.11
CA ALA A 74 -8.52 19.46 -8.38
C ALA A 74 -8.19 20.70 -9.19
N PRO A 75 -9.18 21.53 -9.59
CA PRO A 75 -8.87 22.73 -10.33
C PRO A 75 -7.82 23.43 -9.50
N ALA A 76 -6.59 23.44 -10.02
CA ALA A 76 -5.47 24.08 -9.39
C ALA A 76 -5.88 25.54 -9.50
N SER A 77 -6.58 26.01 -8.48
CA SER A 77 -6.80 27.40 -8.22
C SER A 77 -5.41 27.90 -7.91
N ASN A 78 -4.67 28.17 -8.98
CA ASN A 78 -3.36 28.76 -8.90
C ASN A 78 -3.59 30.02 -8.08
N ILE A 79 -2.97 30.11 -6.91
CA ILE A 79 -3.19 31.22 -5.99
C ILE A 79 -3.01 32.56 -6.71
N GLN A 80 -2.14 32.59 -7.74
CA GLN A 80 -1.98 33.68 -8.69
C GLN A 80 -3.25 34.03 -9.50
N GLN A 81 -4.01 33.04 -10.00
CA GLN A 81 -5.29 33.26 -10.66
C GLN A 81 -6.33 33.84 -9.69
N LEU A 82 -6.35 33.41 -8.43
CA LEU A 82 -7.22 33.99 -7.42
C LEU A 82 -6.84 35.44 -7.08
N ILE A 83 -5.54 35.75 -7.01
CA ILE A 83 -5.06 37.14 -6.83
C ILE A 83 -5.47 38.02 -8.03
N GLN A 84 -5.35 37.51 -9.25
CA GLN A 84 -5.79 38.23 -10.46
C GLN A 84 -7.30 38.44 -10.47
N ALA A 85 -8.08 37.41 -10.14
CA ALA A 85 -9.53 37.52 -10.01
C ALA A 85 -9.93 38.56 -8.95
N LYS A 86 -9.25 38.58 -7.80
CA LYS A 86 -9.47 39.60 -6.76
C LYS A 86 -9.25 41.02 -7.29
N LYS A 87 -8.15 41.26 -8.01
CA LYS A 87 -7.85 42.59 -8.59
C LYS A 87 -8.95 43.05 -9.56
N LEU A 88 -9.45 42.14 -10.39
CA LEU A 88 -10.55 42.43 -11.32
C LEU A 88 -11.85 42.75 -10.58
N VAL A 89 -12.16 41.98 -9.53
CA VAL A 89 -13.30 42.23 -8.64
C VAL A 89 -13.21 43.60 -7.97
N ASP A 90 -12.02 43.98 -7.49
CA ASP A 90 -11.79 45.28 -6.87
C ASP A 90 -11.97 46.43 -7.89
N GLN A 91 -11.52 46.26 -9.14
CA GLN A 91 -11.68 47.25 -10.22
C GLN A 91 -13.14 47.45 -10.65
N LEU A 92 -13.95 46.39 -10.59
CA LEU A 92 -15.37 46.45 -10.96
C LEU A 92 -16.27 46.85 -9.79
N GLY A 93 -15.69 47.14 -8.62
CA GLY A 93 -16.42 47.65 -7.46
C GLY A 93 -17.16 46.56 -6.67
N GLY A 94 -16.81 45.28 -6.85
CA GLY A 94 -17.38 44.17 -6.08
C GLY A 94 -17.64 42.91 -6.90
N VAL A 95 -17.91 41.81 -6.19
CA VAL A 95 -18.09 40.47 -6.79
C VAL A 95 -19.35 40.42 -7.66
N ASP A 96 -20.43 41.08 -7.24
CA ASP A 96 -21.70 41.09 -7.98
C ASP A 96 -21.58 41.84 -9.31
N ALA A 97 -20.92 43.01 -9.30
CA ALA A 97 -20.61 43.77 -10.49
C ALA A 97 -19.66 43.01 -11.44
N ALA A 98 -18.65 42.34 -10.89
CA ALA A 98 -17.75 41.50 -11.67
C ALA A 98 -18.46 40.33 -12.35
N ARG A 99 -19.40 39.68 -11.65
CA ARG A 99 -20.22 38.61 -12.24
C ARG A 99 -21.11 39.14 -13.36
N ALA A 100 -21.76 40.29 -13.16
CA ALA A 100 -22.59 40.92 -14.19
C ALA A 100 -21.77 41.30 -15.43
N ALA A 101 -20.58 41.87 -15.25
CA ALA A 101 -19.68 42.25 -16.33
C ALA A 101 -19.18 41.03 -17.14
N VAL A 102 -18.77 39.95 -16.45
CA VAL A 102 -18.34 38.71 -17.12
C VAL A 102 -19.50 38.07 -17.90
N ASN A 103 -20.72 38.10 -17.36
CA ASN A 103 -21.90 37.61 -18.07
C ASN A 103 -22.25 38.45 -19.30
N ALA A 104 -22.15 39.78 -19.20
CA ALA A 104 -22.37 40.68 -20.34
C ALA A 104 -21.29 40.49 -21.42
N LEU A 105 -20.02 40.33 -21.02
CA LEU A 105 -18.94 39.99 -21.94
C LEU A 105 -19.17 38.66 -22.67
N ALA A 106 -19.67 37.64 -21.96
CA ALA A 106 -19.99 36.36 -22.56
C ALA A 106 -21.10 36.44 -23.62
N GLN A 107 -22.05 37.35 -23.48
CA GLN A 107 -23.11 37.58 -24.49
C GLN A 107 -22.63 38.32 -25.75
N ILE A 108 -21.50 39.02 -25.66
CA ILE A 108 -20.91 39.77 -26.79
C ILE A 108 -19.90 38.90 -27.55
N LEU A 109 -19.20 38.02 -26.85
CA LEU A 109 -18.11 37.19 -27.39
C LEU A 109 -18.53 35.77 -27.79
N GLY A 110 -19.69 35.30 -27.34
CA GLY A 110 -20.27 33.99 -27.68
C GLY A 110 -21.45 34.12 -28.62
#